data_AF-A0A1H7QEW7-F1
#
_entry.id   AF-A0A1H7QEW7-F1
#
_cell.length_a   1.000
_cell.length_b   1.000
_cell.length_c   1.000
_cell.angle_alpha   90.00
_cell.angle_beta   90.00
_cell.angle_gamma   90.00
#
_symmetry.space_group_name_H-M   'P 1'
#
loop_
_entity.id
_entity.type
_entity.pdbx_description
1 polymer ?
#
loop_
_entity_poly.entity_id
_entity_poly.type
_entity_poly.pdbx_seq_one_letter_code
_entity_poly.pdbx_strand_id
1 'polypeptide(L)'
;MTADTPGPSSQTALPDWAAQSKPVEDVRIDIAFIIEPSFYYGPSSNITAGQWERLREPLYQPAIPGAAQGFVLSADCIGHEDELCSHYRDVLAKATRHGKDPARGPHFWNRPVVHAPGRFLLSFPWHDRFSEGRAFIESLTAGTPGEVFSDYEQGWFLDLRLHDGTLYLRDDDPDEGETFHNLCFAYEPVRAQVESVLARVETLIARLAREFGRDYWTNGN
;
A
#
# COMPACT_ATOMS: atom_id res chain seq x y z
N MET A 1 -35.65 42.64 -8.48
CA MET A 1 -35.02 41.39 -8.94
C MET A 1 -33.54 41.67 -9.09
N THR A 2 -32.79 41.49 -8.00
CA THR A 2 -31.33 41.53 -7.98
C THR A 2 -30.87 40.08 -7.97
N ALA A 3 -30.12 39.70 -9.00
CA ALA A 3 -29.53 38.36 -9.10
C ALA A 3 -28.38 38.26 -8.10
N ASP A 4 -28.52 37.37 -7.12
CA ASP A 4 -27.42 36.93 -6.28
C ASP A 4 -26.39 36.24 -7.15
N THR A 5 -25.19 36.82 -7.18
CA THR A 5 -24.01 36.21 -7.77
C THR A 5 -23.50 35.15 -6.78
N PRO A 6 -23.22 33.91 -7.19
CA PRO A 6 -22.63 32.94 -6.28
C PRO A 6 -21.25 33.44 -5.83
N GLY A 7 -21.02 33.51 -4.52
CA GLY A 7 -19.74 33.89 -3.93
C GLY A 7 -18.61 32.93 -4.35
N PRO A 8 -17.35 33.34 -4.16
CA PRO A 8 -16.19 32.54 -4.55
C PRO A 8 -16.24 31.19 -3.82
N SER A 9 -16.09 30.11 -4.57
CA SER A 9 -15.81 28.77 -4.08
C SER A 9 -14.74 28.87 -3.00
N SER A 10 -15.05 28.43 -1.78
CA SER A 10 -14.12 28.38 -0.66
C SER A 10 -12.90 27.54 -1.06
N GLN A 11 -11.85 28.18 -1.56
CA GLN A 11 -10.54 27.57 -1.69
C GLN A 11 -10.07 27.29 -0.27
N THR A 12 -10.07 26.02 0.14
CA THR A 12 -9.44 25.62 1.39
C THR A 12 -7.98 26.05 1.32
N ALA A 13 -7.55 26.91 2.26
CA ALA A 13 -6.19 27.39 2.33
C ALA A 13 -5.23 26.21 2.46
N LEU A 14 -4.13 26.27 1.71
CA LEU A 14 -3.10 25.23 1.76
C LEU A 14 -2.39 25.28 3.12
N PRO A 15 -2.09 24.14 3.78
CA PRO A 15 -1.36 24.14 5.05
C PRO A 15 0.06 24.72 4.92
N ASP A 16 0.57 25.31 6.00
CA ASP A 16 1.91 25.94 6.04
C ASP A 16 3.04 25.00 5.61
N TRP A 17 2.92 23.70 5.92
CA TRP A 17 3.93 22.69 5.59
C TRP A 17 4.08 22.45 4.08
N ALA A 18 3.04 22.71 3.30
CA ALA A 18 3.01 22.44 1.87
C ALA A 18 3.93 23.37 1.08
N ALA A 19 4.22 24.56 1.62
CA ALA A 19 5.18 25.49 1.03
C ALA A 19 6.62 24.94 0.99
N GLN A 20 6.91 23.91 1.81
CA GLN A 20 8.22 23.28 1.91
C GLN A 20 8.29 21.94 1.17
N SER A 21 7.22 21.53 0.49
CA SER A 21 7.15 20.27 -0.24
C SER A 21 8.14 20.22 -1.40
N LYS A 22 8.82 19.08 -1.55
CA LYS A 22 9.77 18.83 -2.64
C LYS A 22 9.03 18.27 -3.86
N PRO A 23 9.22 18.84 -5.06
CA PRO A 23 8.56 18.34 -6.26
C PRO A 23 9.07 16.94 -6.62
N VAL A 24 8.14 16.09 -7.09
CA VAL A 24 8.43 14.78 -7.64
C VAL A 24 7.67 14.61 -8.95
N GLU A 25 8.39 14.20 -9.99
CA GLU A 25 7.82 13.93 -11.31
C GLU A 25 7.53 12.44 -11.48
N ASP A 26 6.67 12.11 -12.45
CA ASP A 26 6.35 10.72 -12.84
C ASP A 26 5.90 9.83 -11.67
N VAL A 27 5.17 10.41 -10.72
CA VAL A 27 4.64 9.68 -9.57
C VAL A 27 3.63 8.62 -10.02
N ARG A 28 3.80 7.43 -9.46
CA ARG A 28 2.96 6.26 -9.67
C ARG A 28 2.38 5.76 -8.35
N ILE A 29 1.16 5.27 -8.43
CA ILE A 29 0.48 4.59 -7.33
C ILE A 29 0.30 3.12 -7.68
N ASP A 30 0.45 2.24 -6.69
CA ASP A 30 0.18 0.82 -6.87
C ASP A 30 -0.21 0.16 -5.54
N ILE A 31 -0.56 -1.12 -5.59
CA ILE A 31 -0.62 -2.00 -4.43
C ILE A 31 0.56 -2.98 -4.50
N ALA A 32 1.34 -3.05 -3.43
CA ALA A 32 2.41 -4.03 -3.26
C ALA A 32 1.90 -5.25 -2.49
N PHE A 33 2.11 -6.44 -3.02
CA PHE A 33 1.90 -7.70 -2.32
C PHE A 33 3.16 -8.05 -1.53
N ILE A 34 3.04 -8.32 -0.23
CA ILE A 34 4.18 -8.69 0.61
C ILE A 34 4.63 -10.11 0.29
N ILE A 35 5.95 -10.27 0.09
CA ILE A 35 6.62 -11.53 -0.25
C ILE A 35 7.65 -11.81 0.84
N GLU A 36 7.25 -12.60 1.84
CA GLU A 36 8.16 -12.97 2.91
C GLU A 36 9.22 -13.97 2.41
N PRO A 37 10.52 -13.81 2.75
CA PRO A 37 11.55 -14.74 2.35
C PRO A 37 11.46 -16.09 3.09
N SER A 38 10.73 -16.12 4.21
CA SER A 38 10.64 -17.29 5.08
C SER A 38 9.30 -17.42 5.77
N PHE A 39 8.90 -18.65 6.06
CA PHE A 39 7.73 -18.99 6.85
C PHE A 39 8.16 -19.28 8.29
N TYR A 40 7.75 -18.43 9.21
CA TYR A 40 8.01 -18.63 10.64
C TYR A 40 6.87 -19.42 11.29
N TYR A 41 7.21 -20.50 11.99
CA TYR A 41 6.24 -21.41 12.61
C TYR A 41 6.38 -21.51 14.14
N GLY A 42 7.16 -20.64 14.76
CA GLY A 42 7.31 -20.59 16.21
C GLY A 42 6.15 -19.89 16.96
N PRO A 43 6.33 -19.62 18.27
CA PRO A 43 5.39 -18.84 19.07
C PRO A 43 5.27 -17.40 18.58
N SER A 44 4.13 -16.74 18.82
CA SER A 44 3.85 -15.36 18.38
C SER A 44 4.41 -14.27 19.30
N SER A 45 4.88 -14.61 20.50
CA SER A 45 5.43 -13.66 21.47
C SER A 45 6.55 -14.29 22.28
N ASN A 46 7.34 -13.46 22.98
CA ASN A 46 8.47 -13.88 23.82
C ASN A 46 9.50 -14.74 23.08
N ILE A 47 9.82 -14.34 21.84
CA ILE A 47 10.70 -15.07 20.93
C ILE A 47 12.14 -14.56 21.11
N THR A 48 13.09 -15.46 21.30
CA THR A 48 14.52 -15.11 21.21
C THR A 48 15.00 -15.11 19.76
N ALA A 49 16.03 -14.33 19.44
CA ALA A 49 16.62 -14.31 18.08
C ALA A 49 17.03 -15.72 17.60
N GLY A 50 17.60 -16.55 18.49
CA GLY A 50 17.97 -17.93 18.17
C GLY A 50 16.78 -18.88 17.99
N GLN A 51 15.60 -18.57 18.56
CA GLN A 51 14.37 -19.29 18.24
C GLN A 51 13.79 -18.84 16.91
N TRP A 52 13.80 -17.53 16.63
CA TRP A 52 13.35 -16.99 15.35
C TRP A 52 14.10 -17.60 14.16
N GLU A 53 15.44 -17.67 14.27
CA GLU A 53 16.30 -18.28 13.26
C GLU A 53 16.05 -19.79 13.05
N ARG A 54 15.78 -20.54 14.13
CA ARG A 54 15.60 -21.99 14.06
C ARG A 54 14.19 -22.42 13.65
N LEU A 55 13.20 -21.55 13.83
CA LEU A 55 11.78 -21.85 13.60
C LEU A 55 11.26 -21.14 12.34
N ARG A 56 12.12 -21.00 11.33
CA ARG A 56 11.76 -20.49 10.02
C ARG A 56 12.26 -21.42 8.93
N GLU A 57 11.49 -21.50 7.84
CA GLU A 57 11.88 -22.23 6.64
C GLU A 57 11.79 -21.31 5.42
N PRO A 58 12.68 -21.44 4.42
CA PRO A 58 12.65 -20.58 3.25
C PRO A 58 11.35 -20.76 2.46
N LEU A 59 10.79 -19.67 1.97
CA LEU A 59 9.66 -19.68 1.04
C LEU A 59 10.15 -19.60 -0.40
N TYR A 60 9.40 -20.21 -1.32
CA TYR A 60 9.59 -20.04 -2.75
C TYR A 60 9.59 -18.54 -3.08
N GLN A 61 10.68 -18.05 -3.70
CA GLN A 61 10.78 -16.66 -4.10
C GLN A 61 10.33 -16.55 -5.56
N PRO A 62 9.24 -15.81 -5.85
CA PRO A 62 8.75 -15.68 -7.21
C PRO A 62 9.77 -14.93 -8.07
N ALA A 63 9.89 -15.33 -9.33
CA ALA A 63 10.73 -14.66 -10.32
C ALA A 63 10.06 -13.37 -10.84
N ILE A 64 9.72 -12.46 -9.93
CA ILE A 64 9.06 -11.18 -10.17
C ILE A 64 9.97 -10.05 -9.66
N PRO A 65 10.12 -8.93 -10.39
CA PRO A 65 10.80 -7.74 -9.88
C PRO A 65 10.27 -7.31 -8.50
N GLY A 66 11.17 -7.00 -7.56
CA GLY A 66 10.80 -6.64 -6.19
C GLY A 66 10.82 -7.81 -5.19
N ALA A 67 10.61 -9.05 -5.64
CA ALA A 67 10.40 -10.18 -4.73
C ALA A 67 11.53 -10.36 -3.69
N ALA A 68 12.78 -10.21 -4.13
CA ALA A 68 13.95 -10.29 -3.24
C ALA A 68 14.05 -9.14 -2.22
N GLN A 69 13.35 -8.02 -2.47
CA GLN A 69 13.20 -6.88 -1.56
C GLN A 69 12.01 -7.04 -0.61
N GLY A 70 11.26 -8.15 -0.69
CA GLY A 70 10.18 -8.47 0.23
C GLY A 70 8.78 -8.06 -0.23
N PHE A 71 8.61 -7.56 -1.46
CA PHE A 71 7.31 -7.20 -2.01
C PHE A 71 7.31 -7.25 -3.53
N VAL A 72 6.14 -7.38 -4.15
CA VAL A 72 5.98 -7.24 -5.62
C VAL A 72 4.86 -6.24 -5.91
N LEU A 73 5.09 -5.35 -6.88
CA LEU A 73 4.05 -4.41 -7.31
C LEU A 73 3.00 -5.15 -8.13
N SER A 74 1.72 -4.77 -8.00
CA SER A 74 0.66 -5.41 -8.78
C SER A 74 0.88 -5.27 -10.28
N ALA A 75 1.52 -4.18 -10.74
CA ALA A 75 1.92 -4.01 -12.13
C ALA A 75 2.95 -5.07 -12.60
N ASP A 76 3.90 -5.43 -11.74
CA ASP A 76 4.97 -6.40 -12.06
C ASP A 76 4.46 -7.86 -12.00
N CYS A 77 3.33 -8.10 -11.34
CA CYS A 77 2.69 -9.41 -11.32
C CYS A 77 2.05 -9.80 -12.66
N ILE A 78 1.79 -8.84 -13.56
CA ILE A 78 1.16 -9.11 -14.84
C ILE A 78 2.05 -9.97 -15.72
N GLY A 79 1.52 -11.11 -16.19
CA GLY A 79 2.27 -12.11 -16.94
C GLY A 79 3.15 -13.02 -16.07
N HIS A 80 3.19 -12.78 -14.77
CA HIS A 80 3.92 -13.57 -13.77
C HIS A 80 2.99 -14.12 -12.68
N GLU A 81 1.68 -14.18 -12.92
CA GLU A 81 0.74 -14.53 -11.86
C GLU A 81 0.95 -15.96 -11.34
N ASP A 82 1.46 -16.87 -12.18
CA ASP A 82 1.77 -18.24 -11.76
C ASP A 82 2.98 -18.32 -10.81
N GLU A 83 3.92 -17.38 -10.91
CA GLU A 83 5.01 -17.21 -9.94
C GLU A 83 4.46 -16.77 -8.58
N LEU A 84 3.55 -15.79 -8.59
CA LEU A 84 2.85 -15.33 -7.40
C LEU A 84 2.01 -16.44 -6.76
N CYS A 85 1.28 -17.23 -7.57
CA CYS A 85 0.57 -18.41 -7.11
C CYS A 85 1.52 -19.44 -6.48
N SER A 86 2.70 -19.66 -7.07
CA SER A 86 3.67 -20.63 -6.55
C SER A 86 4.22 -20.22 -5.19
N HIS A 87 4.45 -18.92 -4.96
CA HIS A 87 4.80 -18.39 -3.64
C HIS A 87 3.71 -18.69 -2.60
N TYR A 88 2.46 -18.30 -2.87
CA TYR A 88 1.37 -18.50 -1.92
C TYR A 88 1.00 -19.97 -1.70
N ARG A 89 1.14 -20.82 -2.73
CA ARG A 89 0.99 -22.26 -2.59
C ARG A 89 1.99 -22.83 -1.58
N ASP A 90 3.23 -22.36 -1.63
CA ASP A 90 4.26 -22.77 -0.69
C ASP A 90 3.99 -22.26 0.73
N VAL A 91 3.53 -21.00 0.89
CA VAL A 91 3.04 -20.48 2.19
C VAL A 91 1.97 -21.39 2.78
N LEU A 92 0.93 -21.72 2.02
CA LEU A 92 -0.18 -22.55 2.48
C LEU A 92 0.28 -23.97 2.82
N ALA A 93 1.13 -24.58 1.98
CA ALA A 93 1.67 -25.91 2.24
C ALA A 93 2.46 -25.95 3.56
N LYS A 94 3.31 -24.93 3.80
CA LYS A 94 4.07 -24.82 5.05
C LYS A 94 3.17 -24.55 6.26
N ALA A 95 2.14 -23.72 6.12
CA ALA A 95 1.18 -23.45 7.18
C ALA A 95 0.41 -24.71 7.58
N THR A 96 -0.08 -25.49 6.60
CA THR A 96 -0.74 -26.78 6.85
C THR A 96 0.19 -27.76 7.57
N ARG A 97 1.42 -27.92 7.08
CA ARG A 97 2.41 -28.84 7.69
C ARG A 97 2.71 -28.51 9.15
N HIS A 98 2.71 -27.23 9.51
CA HIS A 98 3.02 -26.76 10.86
C HIS A 98 1.78 -26.45 11.72
N GLY A 99 0.57 -26.74 11.23
CA GLY A 99 -0.68 -26.48 11.95
C GLY A 99 -0.90 -24.99 12.27
N LYS A 100 -0.45 -24.09 11.39
CA LYS A 100 -0.59 -22.64 11.53
C LYS A 100 -1.75 -22.13 10.70
N ASP A 101 -2.37 -21.07 11.17
CA ASP A 101 -3.27 -20.26 10.35
C ASP A 101 -2.44 -19.28 9.51
N PRO A 102 -2.35 -19.48 8.19
CA PRO A 102 -1.54 -18.65 7.30
C PRO A 102 -2.01 -17.19 7.29
N ALA A 103 -3.27 -16.92 7.64
CA ALA A 103 -3.86 -15.59 7.54
C ALA A 103 -3.61 -14.67 8.75
N ARG A 104 -3.07 -15.22 9.85
CA ARG A 104 -2.72 -14.47 11.07
C ARG A 104 -1.32 -13.84 11.02
N GLY A 105 -0.60 -14.04 9.92
CA GLY A 105 0.73 -13.50 9.70
C GLY A 105 0.80 -12.55 8.50
N PRO A 106 2.00 -12.01 8.22
CA PRO A 106 2.21 -11.01 7.18
C PRO A 106 2.13 -11.54 5.75
N HIS A 107 2.05 -12.85 5.58
CA HIS A 107 2.16 -13.52 4.28
C HIS A 107 1.07 -13.13 3.28
N PHE A 108 -0.06 -12.55 3.71
CA PHE A 108 -1.14 -12.14 2.82
C PHE A 108 -1.38 -10.62 2.85
N TRP A 109 -0.44 -9.89 3.44
CA TRP A 109 -0.51 -8.45 3.47
C TRP A 109 -0.32 -7.86 2.08
N ASN A 110 -1.03 -6.77 1.83
CA ASN A 110 -0.80 -5.93 0.69
C ASN A 110 -0.97 -4.47 1.10
N ARG A 111 -0.19 -3.58 0.48
CA ARG A 111 0.00 -2.20 0.92
C ARG A 111 -0.18 -1.25 -0.25
N PRO A 112 -0.91 -0.13 -0.08
CA PRO A 112 -0.78 0.96 -1.03
C PRO A 112 0.65 1.51 -1.01
N VAL A 113 1.14 1.87 -2.19
CA VAL A 113 2.46 2.45 -2.35
C VAL A 113 2.42 3.63 -3.30
N VAL A 114 3.28 4.61 -3.02
CA VAL A 114 3.59 5.72 -3.92
C VAL A 114 5.06 5.61 -4.30
N HIS A 115 5.36 5.69 -5.58
CA HIS A 115 6.73 5.56 -6.08
C HIS A 115 6.97 6.41 -7.32
N ALA A 116 8.23 6.56 -7.70
CA ALA A 116 8.67 7.21 -8.93
C ALA A 116 9.78 6.34 -9.57
N PRO A 117 10.18 6.60 -10.83
CA PRO A 117 11.26 5.86 -11.46
C PRO A 117 12.53 5.83 -10.59
N GLY A 118 12.97 4.62 -10.23
CA GLY A 118 14.17 4.40 -9.41
C GLY A 118 14.04 4.80 -7.93
N ARG A 119 12.84 5.18 -7.45
CA ARG A 119 12.65 5.65 -6.07
C ARG A 119 11.32 5.20 -5.48
N PHE A 120 11.40 4.50 -4.35
CA PHE A 120 10.26 4.26 -3.48
C PHE A 120 9.99 5.53 -2.66
N LEU A 121 8.75 6.03 -2.65
CA LEU A 121 8.42 7.30 -1.99
C LEU A 121 7.63 7.09 -0.71
N LEU A 122 6.69 6.16 -0.68
CA LEU A 122 5.87 5.88 0.49
C LEU A 122 5.31 4.46 0.44
N SER A 123 5.32 3.80 1.59
CA SER A 123 4.46 2.65 1.92
C SER A 123 3.68 2.98 3.17
N PHE A 124 2.55 2.31 3.35
CA PHE A 124 1.69 2.43 4.52
C PHE A 124 1.92 1.20 5.38
N PRO A 125 2.89 1.20 6.32
CA PRO A 125 3.27 0.00 7.05
C PRO A 125 2.17 -0.56 7.95
N TRP A 126 1.12 0.22 8.24
CA TRP A 126 -0.06 -0.18 9.01
C TRP A 126 -1.24 -0.68 8.16
N HIS A 127 -1.22 -0.48 6.83
CA HIS A 127 -2.24 -1.03 5.94
C HIS A 127 -1.83 -2.42 5.50
N ASP A 128 -2.52 -3.42 6.01
CA ASP A 128 -2.17 -4.82 5.77
C ASP A 128 -3.20 -5.52 4.89
N ARG A 129 -4.24 -4.82 4.42
CA ARG A 129 -5.35 -5.35 3.64
C ARG A 129 -5.69 -4.50 2.44
N PHE A 130 -6.28 -5.15 1.42
CA PHE A 130 -6.69 -4.43 0.21
C PHE A 130 -7.83 -3.46 0.47
N SER A 131 -8.71 -3.71 1.44
CA SER A 131 -9.75 -2.73 1.80
C SER A 131 -9.18 -1.38 2.25
N GLU A 132 -8.06 -1.39 2.97
CA GLU A 132 -7.38 -0.18 3.47
C GLU A 132 -6.65 0.52 2.32
N GLY A 133 -5.86 -0.24 1.55
CA GLY A 133 -5.19 0.28 0.36
C GLY A 133 -6.16 0.83 -0.69
N ARG A 134 -7.31 0.18 -0.87
CA ARG A 134 -8.39 0.63 -1.75
C ARG A 134 -8.93 1.98 -1.32
N ALA A 135 -9.18 2.20 -0.03
CA ALA A 135 -9.71 3.47 0.48
C ALA A 135 -8.76 4.63 0.15
N PHE A 136 -7.45 4.42 0.32
CA PHE A 136 -6.44 5.40 -0.10
C PHE A 136 -6.50 5.65 -1.62
N ILE A 137 -6.47 4.60 -2.45
CA ILE A 137 -6.44 4.75 -3.91
C ILE A 137 -7.73 5.41 -4.43
N GLU A 138 -8.90 5.06 -3.88
CA GLU A 138 -10.19 5.66 -4.25
C GLU A 138 -10.30 7.14 -3.85
N SER A 139 -9.65 7.55 -2.75
CA SER A 139 -9.63 8.95 -2.32
C SER A 139 -9.10 9.91 -3.40
N LEU A 140 -8.19 9.42 -4.25
CA LEU A 140 -7.57 10.18 -5.34
C LEU A 140 -8.57 10.53 -6.47
N THR A 141 -9.78 9.97 -6.46
CA THR A 141 -10.80 10.24 -7.50
C THR A 141 -11.61 11.52 -7.27
N ALA A 142 -11.63 12.04 -6.04
CA ALA A 142 -12.56 13.10 -5.63
C ALA A 142 -12.37 14.41 -6.42
N GLY A 143 -11.13 14.75 -6.80
CA GLY A 143 -10.77 15.95 -7.57
C GLY A 143 -11.15 17.28 -6.91
N THR A 144 -11.57 17.25 -5.65
CA THR A 144 -12.02 18.42 -4.91
C THR A 144 -10.84 19.01 -4.13
N PRO A 145 -10.56 20.32 -4.24
CA PRO A 145 -9.52 20.95 -3.44
C PRO A 145 -9.75 20.77 -1.93
N GLY A 146 -8.66 20.61 -1.18
CA GLY A 146 -8.69 20.39 0.27
C GLY A 146 -8.08 19.05 0.67
N GLU A 147 -8.66 18.42 1.69
CA GLU A 147 -8.25 17.08 2.13
C GLU A 147 -8.61 16.02 1.10
N VAL A 148 -7.61 15.24 0.68
CA VAL A 148 -7.83 14.06 -0.17
C VAL A 148 -7.82 12.82 0.72
N PHE A 149 -6.81 12.70 1.58
CA PHE A 149 -6.66 11.57 2.49
C PHE A 149 -5.92 12.02 3.75
N SER A 150 -6.34 11.53 4.91
CA SER A 150 -5.71 11.80 6.19
C SER A 150 -5.86 10.57 7.06
N ASP A 151 -4.76 10.06 7.59
CA ASP A 151 -4.76 8.85 8.42
C ASP A 151 -3.71 8.96 9.53
N TYR A 152 -4.08 8.51 10.72
CA TYR A 152 -3.21 8.47 11.89
C TYR A 152 -3.31 7.10 12.56
N GLU A 153 -2.24 6.31 12.44
CA GLU A 153 -2.23 4.97 13.00
C GLU A 153 -0.81 4.55 13.41
N GLN A 154 -0.73 3.88 14.57
CA GLN A 154 0.53 3.33 15.11
C GLN A 154 1.67 4.37 15.26
N GLY A 155 1.33 5.62 15.55
CA GLY A 155 2.32 6.71 15.71
C GLY A 155 2.75 7.35 14.38
N TRP A 156 2.17 6.94 13.25
CA TRP A 156 2.42 7.52 11.94
C TRP A 156 1.24 8.37 11.50
N PHE A 157 1.53 9.55 10.94
CA PHE A 157 0.54 10.44 10.36
C PHE A 157 0.80 10.64 8.88
N LEU A 158 -0.22 10.46 8.05
CA LEU A 158 -0.20 10.81 6.64
C LEU A 158 -1.24 11.89 6.34
N ASP A 159 -0.82 12.96 5.67
CA ASP A 159 -1.70 14.02 5.17
C ASP A 159 -1.50 14.21 3.66
N LEU A 160 -2.59 14.09 2.90
CA LEU A 160 -2.63 14.31 1.46
C LEU A 160 -3.64 15.42 1.14
N ARG A 161 -3.16 16.50 0.53
CA ARG A 161 -3.96 17.68 0.17
C ARG A 161 -3.93 17.90 -1.34
N LEU A 162 -5.06 18.32 -1.92
CA LEU A 162 -5.16 18.79 -3.31
C LEU A 162 -5.36 20.30 -3.33
N HIS A 163 -4.52 21.01 -4.07
CA HIS A 163 -4.66 22.44 -4.27
C HIS A 163 -4.11 22.84 -5.63
N ASP A 164 -4.91 23.58 -6.41
CA ASP A 164 -4.54 24.06 -7.75
C ASP A 164 -3.89 23.00 -8.66
N GLY A 165 -4.48 21.79 -8.69
CA GLY A 165 -4.02 20.68 -9.52
C GLY A 165 -2.75 19.98 -9.03
N THR A 166 -2.27 20.33 -7.83
CA THR A 166 -1.09 19.72 -7.19
C THR A 166 -1.51 18.95 -5.95
N LEU A 167 -1.03 17.72 -5.83
CA LEU A 167 -1.09 16.94 -4.61
C LEU A 167 0.12 17.27 -3.73
N TYR A 168 -0.14 17.48 -2.45
CA TYR A 168 0.87 17.69 -1.41
C TYR A 168 0.73 16.53 -0.43
N LEU A 169 1.80 15.78 -0.26
CA LEU A 169 1.88 14.60 0.60
C LEU A 169 2.88 14.87 1.71
N ARG A 170 2.48 14.60 2.95
CA ARG A 170 3.37 14.62 4.09
C ARG A 170 3.16 13.37 4.94
N ASP A 171 4.23 12.68 5.28
CA ASP A 171 4.26 11.62 6.28
C ASP A 171 5.19 11.98 7.44
N ASP A 172 4.65 11.88 8.66
CA ASP A 172 5.31 12.26 9.90
C ASP A 172 5.23 11.13 10.92
N ASP A 173 6.21 11.03 11.80
CA ASP A 173 6.08 10.43 13.14
C ASP A 173 5.87 11.58 14.14
N PRO A 174 4.63 11.97 14.45
CA PRO A 174 4.36 13.03 15.42
C PRO A 174 4.76 12.66 16.86
N ASP A 175 4.91 11.38 17.19
CA ASP A 175 5.34 10.94 18.52
C ASP A 175 6.84 11.22 18.72
N GLU A 176 7.65 11.09 17.66
CA GLU A 176 9.09 11.41 17.66
C GLU A 176 9.41 12.81 17.10
N GLY A 177 8.44 13.47 16.46
CA GLY A 177 8.59 14.78 15.83
C GLY A 177 9.40 14.76 14.53
N GLU A 178 9.47 13.62 13.86
CA GLU A 178 10.20 13.43 12.59
C GLU A 178 9.26 13.57 11.39
N THR A 179 9.70 14.27 10.34
CA THR A 179 9.03 14.28 9.03
C THR A 179 9.87 13.48 8.05
N PHE A 180 9.33 12.38 7.53
CA PHE A 180 10.07 11.51 6.60
C PHE A 180 10.02 12.03 5.17
N HIS A 181 8.82 12.40 4.71
CA HIS A 181 8.59 12.96 3.40
C HIS A 181 7.64 14.16 3.46
N ASN A 182 7.97 15.14 2.63
CA ASN A 182 7.14 16.30 2.35
C ASN A 182 7.30 16.57 0.86
N LEU A 183 6.35 16.08 0.07
CA LEU A 183 6.44 15.95 -1.38
C LEU A 183 5.26 16.65 -2.05
N CYS A 184 5.46 17.11 -3.29
CA CYS A 184 4.37 17.57 -4.13
C CYS A 184 4.49 17.04 -5.55
N PHE A 185 3.35 16.77 -6.19
CA PHE A 185 3.29 16.18 -7.53
C PHE A 185 1.96 16.48 -8.23
N ALA A 186 1.92 16.34 -9.56
CA ALA A 186 0.75 16.65 -10.37
C ALA A 186 -0.42 15.68 -10.10
N TYR A 187 -1.63 16.22 -9.96
CA TYR A 187 -2.83 15.44 -9.64
C TYR A 187 -3.32 14.57 -10.80
N GLU A 188 -3.52 15.15 -11.99
CA GLU A 188 -4.16 14.46 -13.11
C GLU A 188 -3.43 13.16 -13.53
N PRO A 189 -2.09 13.12 -13.63
CA PRO A 189 -1.39 11.87 -13.95
C PRO A 189 -1.59 10.77 -12.90
N VAL A 190 -1.72 11.12 -11.62
CA VAL A 190 -1.97 10.16 -10.53
C VAL A 190 -3.41 9.67 -10.57
N ARG A 191 -4.37 10.59 -10.70
CA ARG A 191 -5.80 10.28 -10.83
C ARG A 191 -6.05 9.31 -11.99
N ALA A 192 -5.40 9.52 -13.13
CA ALA A 192 -5.56 8.68 -14.32
C ALA A 192 -5.15 7.21 -14.11
N GLN A 193 -4.38 6.90 -13.06
CA GLN A 193 -3.92 5.54 -12.74
C GLN A 193 -4.97 4.75 -11.95
N VAL A 194 -5.84 5.42 -11.18
CA VAL A 194 -6.69 4.83 -10.14
C VAL A 194 -7.50 3.63 -10.63
N GLU A 195 -8.29 3.81 -11.70
CA GLU A 195 -9.15 2.74 -12.23
C GLU A 195 -8.32 1.52 -12.65
N SER A 196 -7.20 1.76 -13.35
CA SER A 196 -6.34 0.68 -13.84
C SER A 196 -5.65 -0.10 -12.72
N VAL A 197 -5.29 0.57 -11.62
CA VAL A 197 -4.66 -0.04 -10.44
C VAL A 197 -5.68 -0.88 -9.71
N LEU A 198 -6.86 -0.34 -9.41
CA LEU A 198 -7.91 -1.06 -8.70
C LEU A 198 -8.36 -2.31 -9.48
N ALA A 199 -8.69 -2.15 -10.76
CA ALA A 199 -9.15 -3.28 -11.59
C ALA A 199 -8.07 -4.38 -11.71
N ARG A 200 -6.79 -3.98 -11.81
CA ARG A 200 -5.67 -4.92 -11.84
C ARG A 200 -5.55 -5.72 -10.55
N VAL A 201 -5.56 -5.03 -9.40
CA VAL A 201 -5.40 -5.67 -8.09
C VAL A 201 -6.59 -6.57 -7.78
N GLU A 202 -7.82 -6.13 -8.06
CA GLU A 202 -9.03 -6.94 -7.92
C GLU A 202 -8.97 -8.21 -8.77
N THR A 203 -8.49 -8.11 -10.01
CA THR A 203 -8.32 -9.26 -10.90
C THR A 203 -7.29 -10.26 -10.35
N LEU A 204 -6.16 -9.76 -9.84
CA LEU A 204 -5.12 -10.59 -9.21
C LEU A 204 -5.67 -11.30 -7.97
N ILE A 205 -6.29 -10.57 -7.05
CA ILE A 205 -6.88 -11.13 -5.82
C ILE A 205 -7.96 -12.16 -6.19
N ALA A 206 -8.84 -11.87 -7.14
CA ALA A 206 -9.89 -12.80 -7.57
C ALA A 206 -9.32 -14.10 -8.18
N ARG A 207 -8.21 -14.00 -8.94
CA ARG A 207 -7.49 -15.17 -9.46
C ARG A 207 -6.90 -16.00 -8.32
N LEU A 208 -6.18 -15.36 -7.40
CA LEU A 208 -5.57 -16.04 -6.25
C LEU A 208 -6.63 -16.70 -5.36
N ALA A 209 -7.72 -15.99 -5.06
CA ALA A 209 -8.82 -16.51 -4.27
C ALA A 209 -9.48 -17.74 -4.92
N ARG A 210 -9.59 -17.75 -6.26
CA ARG A 210 -10.09 -18.92 -7.00
C ARG A 210 -9.13 -20.10 -6.95
N GLU A 211 -7.82 -19.86 -7.10
CA GLU A 211 -6.78 -20.89 -7.04
C GLU A 211 -6.76 -21.58 -5.67
N PHE A 212 -6.92 -20.83 -4.58
CA PHE A 212 -6.81 -21.36 -3.22
C PHE A 212 -8.15 -21.63 -2.53
N GLY A 213 -9.27 -21.31 -3.19
CA GLY A 213 -10.62 -21.49 -2.66
C GLY A 213 -11.00 -20.55 -1.51
N ARG A 214 -10.18 -19.52 -1.24
CA ARG A 214 -10.40 -18.52 -0.18
C ARG A 214 -9.68 -17.22 -0.52
N ASP A 215 -10.34 -16.10 -0.21
CA ASP A 215 -9.72 -14.78 -0.23
C ASP A 215 -8.98 -14.51 1.09
N TYR A 216 -7.67 -14.24 1.00
CA TYR A 216 -6.79 -13.93 2.12
C TYR A 216 -6.35 -12.46 2.17
N TRP A 217 -6.65 -11.66 1.13
CA TRP A 217 -6.03 -10.35 0.88
C TRP A 217 -7.00 -9.19 1.10
N THR A 218 -8.31 -9.41 0.94
CA THR A 218 -9.27 -8.30 0.92
C THR A 218 -9.61 -7.76 2.30
N ASN A 219 -9.99 -8.63 3.26
CA ASN A 219 -10.49 -8.23 4.58
C ASN A 219 -9.71 -8.93 5.70
N GLY A 220 -9.79 -8.39 6.93
CA GLY A 220 -9.40 -9.12 8.14
C GLY A 220 -10.29 -10.35 8.34
N ASN A 221 -9.67 -11.48 8.73
CA ASN A 221 -10.39 -12.71 9.10
C ASN A 221 -10.94 -12.64 10.52
#